data_AF-A0A821YFM9-F1
#
_entry.id   AF-A0A821YFM9-F1
#
_cell.length_a   1.000
_cell.length_b   1.000
_cell.length_c   1.000
_cell.angle_alpha   90.00
_cell.angle_beta   90.00
_cell.angle_gamma   90.00
#
_symmetry.space_group_name_H-M   'P 1'
#
loop_
_entity.id
_entity.type
_entity.pdbx_description
1 polymer ?
#
loop_
_entity_poly.entity_id
_entity_poly.type
_entity_poly.pdbx_seq_one_letter_code
_entity_poly.pdbx_strand_id
1 'polypeptide(L)'
;DGAASQFKQRYHFRNLTSIANERNIDLRWNFFATSHGKGVVDGIVGVVKRLVWSAILAGDVCRSVEDFIKLARKKTDKIIVTEIKIDEIQKSKIKLENIFKTAKSVPEPQKMHYVKVVNENELE
;
A
#
# COMPACT_ATOMS: atom_id res chain seq x y z
N ASP A 1 -0.54 -19.20 -2.12
CA ASP A 1 -0.79 -17.76 -1.99
C ASP A 1 -2.25 -17.42 -1.70
N GLY A 2 -2.60 -17.37 -0.42
CA GLY A 2 -3.96 -17.09 0.07
C GLY A 2 -3.92 -16.11 1.24
N ALA A 3 -3.30 -14.94 1.05
CA ALA A 3 -3.13 -13.93 2.10
C ALA A 3 -4.39 -13.08 2.34
N ALA A 4 -5.59 -13.59 2.03
CA ALA A 4 -6.85 -12.85 2.24
C ALA A 4 -7.00 -12.35 3.68
N SER A 5 -6.47 -13.08 4.66
CA SER A 5 -6.42 -12.68 6.06
C SER A 5 -5.59 -11.41 6.34
N GLN A 6 -4.56 -11.11 5.55
CA GLN A 6 -3.77 -9.88 5.69
C GLN A 6 -4.57 -8.64 5.26
N PHE A 7 -5.44 -8.84 4.28
CA PHE A 7 -6.26 -7.79 3.67
C PHE A 7 -7.62 -7.63 4.37
N LYS A 8 -8.18 -8.74 4.88
CA LYS A 8 -9.49 -8.80 5.54
C LYS A 8 -9.33 -8.97 7.04
N GLN A 9 -8.92 -7.90 7.73
CA GLN A 9 -8.73 -7.89 9.17
C GLN A 9 -9.10 -6.53 9.81
N ARG A 10 -9.48 -6.57 11.08
CA ARG A 10 -9.93 -5.40 11.84
C ARG A 10 -8.93 -4.24 11.86
N TYR A 11 -7.63 -4.55 11.90
CA TYR A 11 -6.58 -3.53 11.96
C TYR A 11 -6.48 -2.75 10.65
N HIS A 12 -6.58 -3.45 9.52
CA HIS A 12 -6.61 -2.85 8.20
C HIS A 12 -7.80 -1.91 8.07
N PHE A 13 -8.99 -2.40 8.41
CA PHE A 13 -10.22 -1.61 8.35
C PHE A 13 -10.22 -0.40 9.31
N ARG A 14 -9.68 -0.54 10.53
CA ARG A 14 -9.48 0.60 11.43
C ARG A 14 -8.54 1.64 10.82
N ASN A 15 -7.44 1.20 10.19
CA ASN A 15 -6.52 2.11 9.51
C ASN A 15 -7.21 2.89 8.37
N LEU A 16 -8.06 2.22 7.58
CA LEU A 16 -8.84 2.87 6.51
C LEU A 16 -9.68 4.03 7.06
N THR A 17 -10.43 3.79 8.15
CA THR A 17 -11.24 4.86 8.78
C THR A 17 -10.39 6.01 9.29
N SER A 18 -9.22 5.71 9.88
CA SER A 18 -8.30 6.73 10.40
C SER A 18 -7.76 7.62 9.27
N ILE A 19 -7.34 7.00 8.16
CA ILE A 19 -6.80 7.73 7.00
C ILE A 19 -7.88 8.59 6.34
N ALA A 20 -9.08 8.05 6.16
CA ALA A 20 -10.20 8.78 5.57
C ALA A 20 -10.52 10.05 6.39
N ASN A 21 -10.57 9.92 7.71
CA ASN A 21 -10.83 11.05 8.61
C ASN A 21 -9.67 12.07 8.61
N GLU A 22 -8.43 11.60 8.79
CA GLU A 22 -7.25 12.49 8.84
C GLU A 22 -6.99 13.27 7.54
N ARG A 23 -7.32 12.66 6.40
CA ARG A 23 -7.12 13.26 5.08
C ARG A 23 -8.39 13.94 4.54
N ASN A 24 -9.52 13.79 5.24
CA ASN A 24 -10.83 14.24 4.80
C ASN A 24 -11.16 13.77 3.36
N ILE A 25 -11.05 12.47 3.12
CA ILE A 25 -11.29 11.83 1.81
C ILE A 25 -12.34 10.73 1.87
N ASP A 26 -13.14 10.57 0.81
CA ASP A 26 -13.94 9.37 0.58
C ASP A 26 -13.02 8.21 0.23
N LEU A 27 -13.06 7.14 1.04
CA LEU A 27 -12.21 5.98 0.87
C LEU A 27 -13.06 4.72 0.70
N ARG A 28 -12.79 4.00 -0.39
CA ARG A 28 -13.37 2.70 -0.69
C ARG A 28 -12.27 1.69 -0.89
N TRP A 29 -12.48 0.50 -0.37
CA TRP A 29 -11.57 -0.62 -0.48
C TRP A 29 -12.29 -1.80 -1.14
N ASN A 30 -11.65 -2.37 -2.16
CA ASN A 30 -12.19 -3.46 -2.96
C ASN A 30 -11.26 -4.67 -2.88
N PHE A 31 -11.82 -5.87 -2.76
CA PHE A 31 -11.06 -7.11 -2.70
C PHE A 31 -11.49 -8.12 -3.77
N PHE A 32 -10.57 -8.40 -4.68
CA PHE A 32 -10.74 -9.38 -5.74
C PHE A 32 -9.97 -10.66 -5.38
N ALA A 33 -10.71 -11.67 -4.90
CA ALA A 33 -10.13 -12.94 -4.48
C ALA A 33 -9.37 -13.66 -5.60
N THR A 34 -9.88 -13.58 -6.83
CA THR A 34 -9.29 -14.19 -8.05
C THR A 34 -7.96 -13.57 -8.45
N SER A 35 -7.65 -12.35 -8.00
CA SER A 35 -6.39 -11.66 -8.30
C SER A 35 -5.34 -11.86 -7.20
N HIS A 36 -5.62 -12.66 -6.16
CA HIS A 36 -4.76 -12.81 -4.98
C HIS A 36 -4.36 -11.48 -4.33
N GLY A 37 -5.21 -10.45 -4.43
CA GLY A 37 -4.92 -9.11 -3.93
C GLY A 37 -3.98 -8.28 -4.81
N LYS A 38 -3.57 -8.78 -5.99
CA LYS A 38 -2.88 -7.97 -7.00
C LYS A 38 -3.83 -6.94 -7.60
N GLY A 39 -3.34 -5.73 -7.80
CA GLY A 39 -4.10 -4.60 -8.31
C GLY A 39 -3.29 -3.75 -9.29
N VAL A 40 -3.86 -2.59 -9.65
CA VAL A 40 -3.23 -1.62 -10.59
C VAL A 40 -1.81 -1.23 -10.14
N VAL A 41 -1.58 -1.18 -8.83
CA VAL A 41 -0.29 -0.83 -8.22
C VAL A 41 0.82 -1.80 -8.63
N ASP A 42 0.53 -3.09 -8.77
CA ASP A 42 1.51 -4.08 -9.22
C ASP A 42 1.98 -3.81 -10.65
N GLY A 43 1.09 -3.30 -11.50
CA GLY A 43 1.43 -2.89 -12.87
C GLY A 43 2.43 -1.74 -12.89
N ILE A 44 2.22 -0.73 -12.05
CA ILE A 44 3.13 0.43 -11.93
C ILE A 44 4.52 -0.03 -11.48
N VAL A 45 4.59 -0.87 -10.43
CA VAL A 45 5.86 -1.41 -9.93
C VAL A 45 6.53 -2.30 -10.97
N GLY A 46 5.78 -3.13 -11.70
CA GLY A 46 6.28 -3.95 -12.79
C GLY A 46 6.92 -3.12 -13.90
N VAL A 47 6.29 -1.99 -14.27
CA VAL A 47 6.85 -1.05 -15.25
C VAL A 47 8.16 -0.44 -14.76
N VAL A 48 8.22 0.06 -13.53
CA VAL A 48 9.45 0.63 -12.95
C VAL A 48 10.58 -0.39 -12.93
N LYS A 49 10.31 -1.61 -12.44
CA LYS A 49 11.29 -2.69 -12.41
C LYS A 49 11.80 -3.03 -13.80
N ARG A 50 10.91 -3.11 -14.79
CA ARG A 50 11.28 -3.37 -16.19
C ARG A 50 12.16 -2.25 -16.76
N LEU A 51 11.84 -0.98 -16.51
CA LEU A 51 12.63 0.15 -16.97
C LEU A 51 14.05 0.16 -16.39
N VAL A 52 14.18 -0.08 -15.09
CA VAL A 52 15.49 -0.20 -14.43
C VAL A 52 16.24 -1.43 -14.96
N TRP A 53 15.56 -2.56 -15.12
CA TRP A 53 16.17 -3.77 -15.67
C TRP A 53 16.70 -3.57 -17.10
N SER A 54 15.93 -2.93 -17.97
CA SER A 54 16.39 -2.57 -19.32
C SER A 54 17.59 -1.61 -19.30
N ALA A 55 17.68 -0.72 -18.30
CA ALA A 55 18.85 0.12 -18.06
C ALA A 55 20.10 -0.73 -17.79
N ILE A 56 19.96 -1.70 -16.87
CA ILE A 56 21.04 -2.60 -16.46
C ILE A 56 21.52 -3.45 -17.64
N LEU A 57 20.59 -3.99 -18.43
CA LEU A 57 20.92 -4.73 -19.65
C LEU A 57 21.67 -3.88 -20.70
N ALA A 58 21.42 -2.57 -20.72
CA ALA A 58 22.13 -1.63 -21.59
C ALA A 58 23.49 -1.15 -21.01
N GLY A 59 23.89 -1.66 -19.84
CA GLY A 59 25.18 -1.37 -19.22
C GLY A 59 25.15 -0.38 -18.04
N ASP A 60 23.98 0.12 -17.64
CA ASP A 60 23.88 0.89 -16.38
C ASP A 60 24.17 -0.04 -15.18
N VAL A 61 24.77 0.50 -14.11
CA VAL A 61 25.06 -0.26 -12.87
C VAL A 61 24.01 0.05 -11.81
N CYS A 62 23.48 -0.98 -11.16
CA CYS A 62 22.56 -0.86 -10.03
C CYS A 62 22.99 -1.80 -8.91
N ARG A 63 23.63 -1.28 -7.86
CA ARG A 63 24.14 -2.08 -6.72
C ARG A 63 23.50 -1.70 -5.39
N SER A 64 22.78 -0.59 -5.34
CA SER A 64 22.11 -0.12 -4.13
C SER A 64 20.69 0.39 -4.41
N VAL A 65 19.98 0.74 -3.34
CA VAL A 65 18.64 1.34 -3.42
C VAL A 65 18.71 2.74 -4.05
N GLU A 66 19.76 3.50 -3.72
CA GLU A 66 20.01 4.83 -4.28
C GLU A 66 20.23 4.75 -5.80
N ASP A 67 20.99 3.76 -6.27
CA ASP A 67 21.15 3.51 -7.71
C ASP A 67 19.81 3.19 -8.36
N PHE A 68 19.00 2.32 -7.75
CA PHE A 68 17.69 1.94 -8.27
C PHE A 68 16.78 3.16 -8.40
N ILE A 69 16.68 3.99 -7.36
CA ILE A 69 15.85 5.19 -7.36
C ILE A 69 16.33 6.18 -8.43
N LYS A 70 17.64 6.39 -8.53
CA LYS A 70 18.24 7.27 -9.54
C LYS A 70 17.93 6.78 -10.95
N LEU A 71 18.10 5.48 -11.22
CA LEU A 71 17.78 4.89 -12.52
C LEU A 71 16.29 4.96 -12.83
N ALA A 72 15.43 4.66 -11.86
CA ALA A 72 13.98 4.71 -12.05
C ALA A 72 13.53 6.13 -12.44
N ARG A 73 13.98 7.16 -11.70
CA ARG A 73 13.69 8.58 -12.00
C ARG A 73 14.30 9.05 -13.32
N LYS A 74 15.45 8.50 -13.73
CA LYS A 74 16.07 8.78 -15.04
C LYS A 74 15.26 8.20 -16.20
N LYS A 75 14.59 7.06 -16.01
CA LYS A 75 13.87 6.35 -17.09
C LYS A 75 12.41 6.77 -17.25
N THR A 76 11.81 7.41 -16.26
CA THR A 76 10.43 7.91 -16.36
C THR A 76 10.19 9.07 -15.41
N ASP A 77 9.56 10.12 -15.94
CA ASP A 77 8.99 11.25 -15.21
C ASP A 77 7.50 11.04 -14.90
N LYS A 78 6.85 10.10 -15.58
CA LYS A 78 5.43 9.75 -15.41
C LYS A 78 5.13 8.99 -14.12
N ILE A 79 6.15 8.38 -13.51
CA ILE A 79 6.01 7.63 -12.27
C ILE A 79 6.87 8.30 -11.20
N ILE A 80 6.21 8.84 -10.19
CA ILE A 80 6.88 9.47 -9.05
C ILE A 80 7.45 8.37 -8.16
N VAL A 81 8.77 8.35 -8.02
CA VAL A 81 9.49 7.43 -7.13
C VAL A 81 9.93 8.20 -5.89
N THR A 82 9.45 7.78 -4.72
CA THR A 82 9.78 8.38 -3.42
C THR A 82 10.49 7.35 -2.56
N GLU A 83 11.57 7.78 -1.90
CA GLU A 83 12.26 6.99 -0.89
C GLU A 83 11.57 7.21 0.45
N ILE A 84 11.36 6.13 1.22
CA ILE A 84 10.86 6.20 2.59
C ILE A 84 11.96 5.70 3.52
N LYS A 85 12.40 6.55 4.44
CA LYS A 85 13.49 6.22 5.37
C LYS A 85 12.98 5.45 6.58
N ILE A 86 13.90 4.76 7.25
CA ILE A 86 13.57 3.93 8.41
C ILE A 86 12.93 4.74 9.55
N ASP A 87 13.33 5.99 9.76
CA ASP A 87 12.77 6.84 10.80
C ASP A 87 11.30 7.22 10.49
N GLU A 88 10.95 7.43 9.22
CA GLU A 88 9.57 7.66 8.78
C GLU A 88 8.70 6.41 8.99
N ILE A 89 9.27 5.23 8.75
CA ILE A 89 8.62 3.95 9.04
C ILE A 89 8.37 3.81 10.54
N GLN A 90 9.36 4.10 11.39
CA GLN A 90 9.19 4.00 12.84
C GLN A 90 8.14 5.00 13.38
N LYS A 91 8.13 6.24 12.89
CA LYS A 91 7.10 7.23 13.23
C LYS A 91 5.70 6.72 12.85
N SER A 92 5.57 6.15 11.65
CA SER A 92 4.30 5.58 11.17
C SER A 92 3.87 4.38 12.00
N LYS A 93 4.80 3.53 12.43
CA LYS A 93 4.53 2.38 13.28
C LYS A 93 3.92 2.78 14.63
N ILE A 94 4.52 3.75 15.33
CA ILE A 94 4.00 4.22 16.63
C ILE A 94 2.56 4.74 16.49
N LYS A 95 2.29 5.48 15.42
CA LYS A 95 0.95 5.98 15.11
C LYS A 95 -0.04 4.83 14.89
N LEU A 96 0.32 3.84 14.06
CA LEU A 96 -0.51 2.67 13.79
C LEU A 96 -0.78 1.84 15.05
N GLU A 97 0.22 1.65 15.92
CA GLU A 97 0.06 0.94 17.19
C GLU A 97 -0.99 1.62 18.09
N ASN A 98 -1.01 2.94 18.15
CA ASN A 98 -2.03 3.68 18.90
C ASN A 98 -3.43 3.55 18.28
N ILE A 99 -3.53 3.60 16.95
CA ILE A 99 -4.78 3.36 16.23
C ILE A 99 -5.31 1.94 16.54
N PHE A 100 -4.43 0.93 16.51
CA PHE A 100 -4.80 -0.48 16.67
C PHE A 100 -5.25 -0.84 18.09
N LYS A 101 -4.80 -0.12 19.13
CA LYS A 101 -5.32 -0.27 20.50
C LYS A 101 -6.83 -0.04 20.59
N THR A 102 -7.38 0.79 19.71
CA THR A 102 -8.81 1.14 19.66
C THR A 102 -9.61 0.31 18.65
N ALA A 103 -8.98 -0.65 17.96
CA ALA A 103 -9.62 -1.42 16.90
C ALA A 103 -10.68 -2.38 17.46
N LYS A 104 -11.94 -2.16 17.08
CA LYS A 104 -13.07 -3.03 17.42
C LYS A 104 -13.03 -4.32 16.58
N SER A 105 -13.72 -5.36 17.08
CA SER A 105 -13.94 -6.56 16.28
C SER A 105 -14.83 -6.24 15.08
N VAL A 106 -14.56 -6.89 13.96
CA VAL A 106 -15.38 -6.79 12.75
C VAL A 106 -15.98 -8.18 12.52
N PRO A 107 -17.32 -8.31 12.45
CA PRO A 107 -17.95 -9.60 12.21
C PRO A 107 -17.69 -10.07 10.77
N GLU A 108 -17.39 -11.36 10.63
CA GLU A 108 -17.24 -12.05 9.34
C GLU A 108 -16.41 -11.32 8.27
N PRO A 109 -15.20 -10.79 8.59
CA PRO A 109 -14.44 -9.95 7.68
C PRO A 109 -14.04 -10.69 6.40
N GLN A 110 -13.97 -12.02 6.46
CA GLN A 110 -13.69 -12.88 5.31
C GLN A 110 -14.74 -12.78 4.20
N LYS A 111 -15.99 -12.45 4.53
CA LYS A 111 -17.09 -12.28 3.57
C LYS A 111 -17.11 -10.89 2.92
N MET A 112 -16.34 -9.93 3.44
CA MET A 112 -16.31 -8.56 2.93
C MET A 112 -15.45 -8.50 1.66
N HIS A 113 -16.05 -8.11 0.54
CA HIS A 113 -15.37 -7.89 -0.75
C HIS A 113 -15.30 -6.41 -1.15
N TYR A 114 -16.04 -5.60 -0.43
CA TYR A 114 -16.14 -4.16 -0.58
C TYR A 114 -16.30 -3.58 0.82
N VAL A 115 -15.63 -2.46 1.08
CA VAL A 115 -15.76 -1.69 2.31
C VAL A 115 -15.68 -0.21 1.94
N LYS A 116 -16.62 0.59 2.41
CA LYS A 116 -16.63 2.04 2.31
C LYS A 116 -16.55 2.65 3.69
N VAL A 117 -15.74 3.70 3.85
CA VAL A 117 -15.70 4.45 5.10
C VAL A 117 -16.89 5.40 5.14
N VAL A 118 -17.70 5.31 6.20
CA VAL A 118 -18.86 6.20 6.41
C VAL A 118 -18.49 7.32 7.37
N ASN A 119 -17.92 6.97 8.53
CA ASN A 119 -17.49 7.89 9.57
C ASN A 119 -16.24 7.36 10.27
N GLU A 120 -15.71 8.13 11.23
CA GLU A 120 -14.65 7.63 12.10
C GLU A 120 -15.13 6.38 12.86
N ASN A 121 -14.44 5.26 12.66
CA ASN A 121 -14.79 3.94 13.21
C ASN A 121 -16.05 3.27 12.63
N GLU A 122 -16.57 3.75 11.49
CA GLU A 122 -17.77 3.19 10.86
C GLU A 122 -17.53 2.84 9.38
N LEU A 123 -18.04 1.67 8.98
CA LEU A 123 -17.82 1.07 7.67
C LEU A 123 -19.15 0.55 7.11
N GLU A 124 -19.33 0.70 5.80
CA GLU A 124 -20.43 0.17 4.97
C GLU A 124 -19.92 -0.91 4.01
#